data_AF-A0A7V5G7E8-F1
#
_entry.id   AF-A0A7V5G7E8-F1
#
_cell.length_a   1.000
_cell.length_b   1.000
_cell.length_c   1.000
_cell.angle_alpha   90.00
_cell.angle_beta   90.00
_cell.angle_gamma   90.00
#
_symmetry.space_group_name_H-M   'P 1'
#
loop_
_entity.id
_entity.type
_entity.pdbx_description
1 polymer ?
#
loop_
_entity_poly.entity_id
_entity_poly.type
_entity_poly.pdbx_seq_one_letter_code
_entity_poly.pdbx_strand_id
1 'polypeptide(L)'
;MKLAIIGAGKWGQALYHAYSQKNEVVITSRRHKDIDNFVSLDKALEYKYLIIALPAQVVRDWMNENFVDRGQNILVAAKGIKVSRGAFLNDIYDDFLPSDRLAFISGPSFA
;
A
#
# COMPACT_ATOMS: atom_id res chain seq x y z
N MET A 1 -3.14 15.91 -3.71
CA MET A 1 -2.98 15.35 -2.35
C MET A 1 -1.57 14.79 -2.20
N LYS A 2 -1.15 14.41 -0.98
CA LYS A 2 0.11 13.72 -0.72
C LYS A 2 -0.15 12.24 -0.50
N LEU A 3 0.42 11.36 -1.33
CA LEU A 3 0.20 9.92 -1.31
C LEU A 3 1.54 9.19 -1.17
N ALA A 4 1.56 8.07 -0.45
CA ALA A 4 2.70 7.16 -0.44
C ALA A 4 2.31 5.77 -0.91
N ILE A 5 3.07 5.21 -1.85
CA ILE A 5 2.86 3.86 -2.35
C ILE A 5 3.85 2.91 -1.70
N ILE A 6 3.30 1.91 -1.00
CA ILE A 6 4.06 0.84 -0.38
C ILE A 6 4.04 -0.37 -1.31
N GLY A 7 5.18 -0.63 -1.93
CA GLY A 7 5.39 -1.74 -2.86
C GLY A 7 5.65 -1.26 -4.28
N ALA A 8 6.92 -1.29 -4.70
CA ALA A 8 7.32 -0.86 -6.05
C ALA A 8 7.33 -2.01 -7.09
N GLY A 9 6.41 -2.97 -6.98
CA GLY A 9 6.17 -3.96 -8.04
C GLY A 9 5.55 -3.32 -9.28
N LYS A 10 5.28 -4.11 -10.34
CA LYS A 10 4.64 -3.60 -11.57
C LYS A 10 3.34 -2.84 -11.28
N TRP A 11 2.49 -3.41 -10.42
CA TRP A 11 1.23 -2.78 -10.03
C TRP A 11 1.43 -1.47 -9.25
N GLY A 12 2.31 -1.45 -8.24
CA GLY A 12 2.60 -0.22 -7.50
C GLY A 12 3.25 0.87 -8.36
N GLN A 13 4.06 0.50 -9.36
CA GLN A 13 4.58 1.45 -10.35
C GLN A 13 3.49 2.01 -11.26
N ALA A 14 2.54 1.18 -11.69
CA ALA A 14 1.38 1.65 -12.45
C ALA A 14 0.51 2.62 -11.64
N LEU A 15 0.25 2.30 -10.37
CA LEU A 15 -0.44 3.20 -9.44
C LEU A 15 0.34 4.50 -9.23
N TYR A 16 1.66 4.42 -9.08
CA TYR A 16 2.52 5.60 -8.96
C TYR A 16 2.38 6.50 -10.16
N HIS A 17 2.50 5.94 -11.36
CA HIS A 17 2.33 6.69 -12.59
C HIS A 17 0.95 7.34 -12.70
N ALA A 18 -0.11 6.59 -12.39
CA ALA A 18 -1.50 7.08 -12.47
C ALA A 18 -1.80 8.19 -11.44
N TYR A 19 -1.41 8.01 -10.18
CA TYR A 19 -1.69 8.99 -9.14
C TYR A 19 -0.80 10.24 -9.23
N SER A 20 0.42 10.11 -9.75
CA SER A 20 1.36 11.23 -9.94
C SER A 20 0.86 12.26 -10.96
N GLN A 21 -0.14 11.92 -11.80
CA GLN A 21 -0.72 12.88 -12.75
C GLN A 21 -1.37 14.09 -12.06
N LYS A 22 -1.83 13.94 -10.81
CA LYS A 22 -2.59 15.00 -10.09
C LYS A 22 -2.17 15.16 -8.62
N ASN A 23 -1.16 14.43 -8.17
CA ASN A 23 -0.78 14.36 -6.76
C ASN A 23 0.73 14.35 -6.57
N GLU A 24 1.17 14.77 -5.38
CA GLU A 24 2.53 14.52 -4.90
C GLU A 24 2.56 13.07 -4.39
N VAL A 25 3.33 12.22 -5.06
CA VAL A 25 3.39 10.79 -4.75
C VAL A 25 4.83 10.40 -4.46
N VAL A 26 5.03 9.70 -3.36
CA VAL A 26 6.28 8.99 -3.08
C VAL A 26 6.07 7.50 -3.19
N ILE A 27 7.12 6.76 -3.50
CA ILE A 27 7.06 5.30 -3.62
C ILE A 27 8.19 4.67 -2.81
N THR A 28 7.92 3.51 -2.21
CA THR A 28 8.95 2.77 -1.50
C THR A 28 8.78 1.26 -1.67
N SER A 29 9.87 0.52 -1.46
CA SER A 29 9.85 -0.94 -1.42
C SER A 29 11.08 -1.47 -0.69
N ARG A 30 11.04 -2.76 -0.31
CA ARG A 30 12.16 -3.43 0.37
C ARG A 30 13.49 -3.32 -0.37
N ARG A 31 13.46 -3.32 -1.71
CA ARG A 31 14.64 -3.13 -2.55
C ARG A 31 14.58 -1.74 -3.17
N HIS A 32 15.69 -1.03 -3.17
CA HIS A 32 15.80 0.23 -3.88
C HIS A 32 15.49 0.02 -5.37
N LYS A 33 14.84 1.00 -5.98
CA LYS A 33 14.62 1.07 -7.43
C LYS A 33 14.90 2.49 -7.89
N ASP A 34 15.44 2.60 -9.09
CA ASP A 34 15.65 3.88 -9.76
C ASP A 34 14.31 4.39 -10.30
N ILE A 35 13.57 5.07 -9.43
CA ILE A 35 12.25 5.67 -9.69
C ILE A 35 12.27 7.04 -9.00
N ASP A 36 11.79 8.06 -9.70
CA ASP A 36 11.62 9.39 -9.08
C ASP A 36 10.78 9.30 -7.81
N ASN A 37 11.10 10.15 -6.83
CA ASN A 37 10.42 10.19 -5.54
C ASN A 37 10.42 8.84 -4.78
N PHE A 38 11.43 8.00 -5.03
CA PHE A 38 11.69 6.84 -4.18
C PHE A 38 12.22 7.31 -2.82
N VAL A 39 11.53 6.93 -1.75
CA VAL A 39 11.88 7.36 -0.38
C VAL A 39 12.05 6.18 0.57
N SER A 40 12.63 6.44 1.75
CA SER A 40 12.67 5.46 2.83
C SER A 40 11.26 5.13 3.32
N LEU A 41 11.10 3.94 3.91
CA LEU A 41 9.83 3.52 4.50
C LEU A 41 9.34 4.52 5.57
N ASP A 42 10.22 4.95 6.46
CA ASP A 42 9.88 5.91 7.52
C ASP A 42 9.31 7.21 6.94
N LYS A 43 9.90 7.69 5.85
CA LYS A 43 9.41 8.89 5.16
C LYS A 43 8.06 8.65 4.51
N ALA A 44 7.85 7.50 3.89
CA ALA A 44 6.56 7.13 3.32
C ALA A 44 5.45 7.06 4.39
N LEU A 45 5.76 6.56 5.59
CA LEU A 45 4.79 6.43 6.69
C LEU A 45 4.35 7.77 7.29
N GLU A 46 5.05 8.87 7.03
CA GLU A 46 4.61 10.23 7.39
C GLU A 46 3.41 10.72 6.55
N TYR A 47 3.13 10.08 5.42
CA TYR A 47 2.06 10.52 4.52
C TYR A 47 0.69 10.10 5.05
N LYS A 48 -0.29 11.03 4.97
CA LYS A 48 -1.67 10.80 5.42
C LYS A 48 -2.39 9.68 4.66
N TYR A 49 -2.03 9.44 3.41
CA TYR A 49 -2.69 8.44 2.56
C TYR A 49 -1.66 7.42 2.09
N LEU A 50 -1.83 6.17 2.50
CA LEU A 50 -0.98 5.06 2.12
C LEU A 50 -1.72 4.16 1.12
N ILE A 51 -1.05 3.78 0.05
CA ILE A 51 -1.54 2.83 -0.94
C ILE A 51 -0.71 1.56 -0.83
N ILE A 52 -1.30 0.48 -0.32
CA ILE A 52 -0.60 -0.78 -0.09
C ILE A 52 -0.74 -1.68 -1.32
N ALA A 53 0.32 -1.73 -2.12
CA ALA A 53 0.42 -2.51 -3.34
C ALA A 53 1.30 -3.76 -3.15
N LEU A 54 1.13 -4.43 -2.01
CA LEU A 54 1.84 -5.66 -1.65
C LEU A 54 1.01 -6.90 -1.99
N PRO A 55 1.64 -8.06 -2.27
CA PRO A 55 0.93 -9.33 -2.40
C PRO A 55 0.09 -9.64 -1.15
N ALA A 56 -1.12 -10.16 -1.35
CA ALA A 56 -2.04 -10.48 -0.24
C ALA A 56 -1.43 -11.47 0.78
N GLN A 57 -0.48 -12.30 0.35
CA GLN A 57 0.18 -13.30 1.20
C GLN A 57 1.16 -12.68 2.20
N VAL A 58 1.76 -11.53 1.88
CA VAL A 58 2.83 -10.92 2.71
C VAL A 58 2.35 -9.73 3.51
N VAL A 59 1.12 -9.27 3.26
CA VAL A 59 0.64 -8.00 3.81
C VAL A 59 0.50 -8.03 5.33
N ARG A 60 0.10 -9.16 5.92
CA ARG A 60 -0.04 -9.30 7.37
C ARG A 60 1.31 -9.16 8.08
N ASP A 61 2.31 -9.88 7.60
CA ASP A 61 3.66 -9.84 8.18
C ASP A 61 4.27 -8.44 7.99
N TRP A 62 4.05 -7.83 6.83
CA TRP A 62 4.50 -6.47 6.58
C TRP A 62 3.86 -5.46 7.54
N MET A 63 2.54 -5.53 7.77
CA MET A 63 1.85 -4.65 8.72
C MET A 63 2.40 -4.83 10.14
N ASN A 64 2.59 -6.08 10.61
CA ASN A 64 3.15 -6.36 11.93
C ASN A 64 4.57 -5.80 12.11
N GLU A 65 5.43 -5.94 11.11
CA GLU A 65 6.84 -5.58 11.21
C GLU A 65 7.11 -4.09 10.98
N ASN A 66 6.27 -3.42 10.18
CA ASN A 66 6.61 -2.13 9.58
C ASN A 66 5.58 -1.02 9.80
N PHE A 67 4.29 -1.36 10.00
CA PHE A 67 3.26 -0.34 10.07
C PHE A 67 3.28 0.36 11.42
N VAL A 68 3.21 1.69 11.39
CA VAL A 68 3.05 2.53 12.56
C VAL A 68 1.84 3.41 12.33
N ASP A 69 0.83 3.31 13.20
CA ASP A 69 -0.34 4.15 13.10
C ASP A 69 0.00 5.60 13.49
N ARG A 70 -0.10 6.47 12.50
CA ARG A 70 0.06 7.93 12.60
C ARG A 70 -1.22 8.66 12.15
N GLY A 71 -2.37 7.98 12.18
CA GLY A 71 -3.63 8.53 11.70
C GLY A 71 -3.79 8.47 10.18
N GLN A 72 -3.06 7.59 9.50
CA GLN A 72 -3.14 7.45 8.04
C GLN A 72 -4.44 6.76 7.62
N ASN A 73 -4.90 7.09 6.41
CA ASN A 73 -5.92 6.34 5.68
C ASN A 73 -5.22 5.39 4.71
N ILE A 74 -5.70 4.15 4.63
CA ILE A 74 -5.09 3.10 3.82
C ILE A 74 -6.02 2.69 2.67
N LEU A 75 -5.50 2.80 1.45
CA LEU A 75 -6.06 2.17 0.27
C LEU A 75 -5.34 0.85 0.00
N VAL A 76 -6.05 -0.26 0.16
CA VAL A 76 -5.55 -1.60 -0.10
C VAL A 76 -5.68 -1.88 -1.60
N ALA A 77 -4.53 -2.03 -2.26
CA ALA A 77 -4.40 -2.36 -3.67
C ALA A 77 -3.65 -3.69 -3.85
N ALA A 78 -3.92 -4.65 -2.98
CA ALA A 78 -3.23 -5.94 -2.97
C ALA A 78 -3.60 -6.79 -4.20
N LYS A 79 -2.59 -7.40 -4.82
CA LYS A 79 -2.77 -8.33 -5.96
C LYS A 79 -2.84 -9.77 -5.44
N GLY A 80 -3.91 -10.48 -5.82
CA GLY A 80 -4.09 -11.93 -5.57
C GLY A 80 -5.11 -12.26 -4.48
N ILE A 81 -5.52 -13.54 -4.45
CA ILE A 81 -6.46 -14.09 -3.45
C ILE A 81 -5.65 -14.80 -2.36
N LYS A 82 -6.04 -14.64 -1.10
CA LYS A 82 -5.47 -15.40 0.02
C LYS A 82 -6.09 -16.79 0.02
N VAL A 83 -5.35 -17.79 -0.48
CA VAL A 83 -5.90 -19.15 -0.72
C VAL A 83 -6.00 -19.99 0.57
N SER A 84 -5.27 -19.64 1.64
CA SER A 84 -5.04 -20.57 2.76
C SER A 84 -5.77 -20.29 4.07
N ARG A 85 -6.44 -19.14 4.26
CA ARG A 85 -7.32 -18.88 5.43
C ARG A 85 -8.36 -17.86 5.00
N GLY A 86 -9.64 -18.18 5.14
CA GLY A 86 -10.79 -17.34 4.77
C GLY A 86 -10.94 -16.02 5.53
N ALA A 87 -9.84 -15.49 6.08
CA ALA A 87 -9.79 -14.13 6.59
C ALA A 87 -9.73 -13.18 5.39
N PHE A 88 -10.76 -12.37 5.22
CA PHE A 88 -10.79 -11.31 4.21
C PHE A 88 -9.66 -10.31 4.50
N LEU A 89 -9.22 -9.55 3.49
CA LEU A 89 -8.18 -8.53 3.69
C LEU A 89 -8.58 -7.57 4.82
N ASN A 90 -9.86 -7.25 4.96
CA ASN A 90 -10.43 -6.46 6.06
C ASN A 90 -10.00 -7.00 7.43
N ASP A 91 -10.17 -8.30 7.68
CA ASP A 91 -9.80 -8.96 8.94
C ASP A 91 -8.30 -8.89 9.26
N ILE A 92 -7.44 -8.57 8.26
CA ILE A 92 -6.02 -8.32 8.51
C ILE A 92 -5.81 -6.90 9.00
N TYR A 93 -6.49 -5.92 8.39
CA TYR A 93 -6.28 -4.52 8.70
C TYR A 93 -7.03 -4.06 9.96
N ASP A 94 -8.13 -4.71 10.32
CA ASP A 94 -8.88 -4.42 11.54
C ASP A 94 -8.04 -4.62 12.82
N ASP A 95 -6.98 -5.44 12.76
CA ASP A 95 -5.99 -5.62 13.83
C ASP A 95 -5.09 -4.37 14.04
N PHE A 96 -5.01 -3.46 13.06
CA PHE A 96 -4.06 -2.34 13.03
C PHE A 96 -4.71 -0.95 13.01
N LEU A 97 -5.89 -0.80 12.42
CA LEU A 97 -6.59 0.48 12.30
C LEU A 97 -8.10 0.28 12.12
N PRO A 98 -8.94 1.26 12.52
CA PRO A 98 -10.38 1.18 12.34
C PRO A 98 -10.77 1.15 10.85
N SER A 99 -11.88 0.49 10.58
CA SER A 99 -12.38 0.24 9.22
C SER A 99 -12.82 1.49 8.46
N ASP A 100 -13.10 2.61 9.13
CA ASP A 100 -13.42 3.90 8.52
C ASP A 100 -12.21 4.58 7.85
N ARG A 101 -11.00 4.10 8.15
CA ARG A 101 -9.74 4.52 7.49
C ARG A 101 -9.28 3.55 6.42
N LEU A 102 -10.10 2.55 6.07
CA LEU A 102 -9.80 1.53 5.07
C LEU A 102 -10.62 1.73 3.80
N ALA A 103 -9.95 1.61 2.66
CA ALA A 103 -10.56 1.54 1.34
C ALA A 103 -9.91 0.42 0.53
N PHE A 104 -10.62 -0.13 -0.45
CA PHE A 104 -10.14 -1.23 -1.30
C PHE A 104 -10.31 -0.86 -2.76
N ILE A 105 -9.27 -1.07 -3.56
CA ILE A 105 -9.34 -0.95 -5.03
C ILE A 105 -9.09 -2.31 -5.65
N SER A 106 -10.02 -2.73 -6.50
CA SER A 106 -9.97 -3.99 -7.25
C SER A 106 -10.61 -3.81 -8.63
N GLY A 107 -10.28 -4.70 -9.57
CA GLY A 107 -10.84 -4.69 -10.91
C GLY A 107 -9.91 -5.32 -11.95
N PRO A 108 -10.40 -5.57 -13.19
CA PRO A 108 -9.60 -6.08 -14.28
C PRO A 108 -8.53 -5.04 -14.66
N SER A 109 -7.32 -5.24 -14.15
CA SER A 109 -6.20 -4.30 -14.26
C SER A 109 -4.97 -5.05 -14.76
N PHE A 110 -4.53 -4.71 -15.97
CA PHE A 110 -3.26 -5.17 -16.53
C PHE A 110 -2.17 -4.17 -16.14
N ALA A 111 -1.14 -4.66 -15.45
CA ALA A 111 -0.02 -3.89 -14.95
C ALA A 111 1.28 -4.70 -14.98
#